data_AF-N6VQK4-F1
#
_entry.id   AF-N6VQK4-F1
#
_cell.length_a   1.000
_cell.length_b   1.000
_cell.length_c   1.000
_cell.angle_alpha   90.00
_cell.angle_beta   90.00
_cell.angle_gamma   90.00
#
_symmetry.space_group_name_H-M   'P 1'
#
loop_
_entity.id
_entity.type
_entity.pdbx_description
1 polymer ?
#
loop_
_entity_poly.entity_id
_entity_poly.type
_entity_poly.pdbx_seq_one_letter_code
_entity_poly.pdbx_strand_id
1 'polypeptide(L)'
;MDIEGKCCTIHTFGGIIFGYLANYIYLMGLGIFSGIVTLLFLFFGAVIFGHITAKIFGEKCLNQKQWFSCGLLPFYLVAIIVWILKYNNII
;
A
#
# COMPACT_ATOMS: atom_id res chain seq x y z
N MET A 1 1.35 8.04 20.39
CA MET A 1 1.47 6.90 19.47
C MET A 1 2.95 6.60 19.28
N ASP A 2 3.30 5.32 19.39
CA ASP A 2 4.66 4.81 19.17
C ASP A 2 5.05 4.91 17.69
N ILE A 3 6.31 4.57 17.38
CA ILE A 3 6.85 4.70 16.02
C ILE A 3 6.19 3.70 15.06
N GLU A 4 5.87 2.50 15.56
CA GLU A 4 5.18 1.47 14.79
C GLU A 4 3.74 1.88 14.44
N GLY A 5 2.98 2.46 15.38
CA GLY A 5 1.65 2.98 15.10
C GLY A 5 1.66 4.15 14.11
N LYS A 6 2.67 5.02 14.17
CA LYS A 6 2.85 6.11 13.19
C LYS A 6 3.19 5.57 11.80
N CYS A 7 4.08 4.59 11.71
CA CYS A 7 4.39 3.89 10.46
C CYS A 7 3.15 3.24 9.87
N CYS A 8 2.41 2.48 10.68
CA CYS A 8 1.15 1.84 10.30
C CYS A 8 0.16 2.83 9.73
N THR A 9 0.00 3.99 10.38
CA THR A 9 -0.89 5.05 9.91
C THR A 9 -0.49 5.56 8.53
N ILE A 10 0.79 5.86 8.31
CA ILE A 10 1.29 6.34 7.01
C ILE A 10 1.06 5.30 5.91
N HIS A 11 1.37 4.04 6.19
CA HIS A 11 1.17 2.95 5.24
C HIS A 11 -0.30 2.65 4.98
N THR A 12 -1.19 2.78 5.97
CA THR A 12 -2.63 2.71 5.79
C THR A 12 -3.12 3.81 4.85
N PHE A 13 -2.71 5.06 5.04
CA PHE A 13 -3.06 6.15 4.12
C PHE A 13 -2.55 5.89 2.70
N GLY A 14 -1.31 5.42 2.56
CA GLY A 14 -0.77 5.00 1.26
C GLY A 14 -1.59 3.89 0.62
N GLY A 15 -1.99 2.89 1.42
CA GLY A 15 -2.83 1.79 0.98
C GLY A 15 -4.19 2.25 0.47
N ILE A 16 -4.83 3.22 1.12
CA ILE A 16 -6.10 3.80 0.64
C ILE A 16 -5.92 4.43 -0.73
N ILE A 17 -4.92 5.30 -0.88
CA ILE A 17 -4.67 6.03 -2.14
C ILE A 17 -4.35 5.04 -3.27
N PHE A 18 -3.42 4.11 -3.03
CA PHE A 18 -3.02 3.14 -4.03
C PHE A 18 -4.09 2.09 -4.31
N GLY A 19 -4.89 1.69 -3.32
CA GLY A 19 -6.04 0.81 -3.52
C GLY A 19 -7.10 1.45 -4.42
N TYR A 20 -7.37 2.74 -4.24
CA TYR A 20 -8.29 3.47 -5.12
C TYR A 20 -7.75 3.56 -6.55
N LEU A 21 -6.45 3.85 -6.69
CA LEU A 21 -5.78 3.94 -7.99
C LEU A 21 -5.61 2.59 -8.69
N ALA A 22 -5.48 1.50 -7.92
CA ALA A 22 -5.31 0.14 -8.43
C ALA A 22 -6.46 -0.29 -9.35
N ASN A 23 -7.68 0.22 -9.12
CA ASN A 23 -8.80 -0.07 -10.01
C ASN A 23 -8.56 0.46 -11.43
N TYR A 24 -7.98 1.65 -11.58
CA TYR A 24 -7.65 2.20 -12.90
C TYR A 24 -6.62 1.34 -13.61
N ILE A 25 -5.57 0.91 -12.89
CA ILE A 25 -4.53 0.04 -13.42
C ILE A 25 -5.10 -1.32 -13.86
N TYR A 26 -5.98 -1.90 -13.04
CA TYR A 26 -6.63 -3.17 -13.35
C TYR A 26 -7.53 -3.08 -14.59
N LEU A 27 -8.21 -1.95 -14.78
CA LEU A 27 -9.13 -1.72 -15.89
C LEU A 27 -8.46 -1.22 -17.18
N MET A 28 -7.12 -1.10 -17.22
CA MET A 28 -6.39 -0.67 -18.43
C MET A 28 -6.48 -1.65 -19.63
N GLY A 29 -7.13 -2.80 -19.48
CA GLY A 29 -7.36 -3.73 -20.59
C GLY A 29 -6.16 -4.64 -20.90
N LEU A 30 -5.34 -4.99 -19.90
CA LEU A 30 -4.16 -5.86 -20.04
C LEU A 30 -4.51 -7.36 -20.08
N GLY A 31 -5.80 -7.71 -20.21
CA GLY A 31 -6.27 -9.09 -20.23
C GLY A 31 -5.87 -9.86 -18.98
N ILE A 32 -5.28 -11.05 -19.15
CA ILE A 32 -4.89 -11.93 -18.04
C ILE A 32 -3.85 -11.29 -17.12
N PHE A 33 -3.06 -10.35 -17.65
CA PHE A 33 -1.97 -9.71 -16.90
C PHE A 33 -2.45 -8.59 -15.97
N SER A 34 -3.71 -8.16 -16.07
CA SER A 34 -4.26 -7.04 -15.30
C SER A 34 -4.06 -7.22 -13.79
N GLY A 35 -4.26 -8.43 -13.27
CA GLY A 35 -4.04 -8.75 -11.85
C GLY A 35 -2.57 -8.60 -11.44
N ILE A 36 -1.65 -9.16 -12.22
CA ILE A 36 -0.20 -9.11 -11.93
C ILE A 36 0.30 -7.67 -11.96
N VAL A 37 -0.08 -6.90 -12.98
CA VAL A 37 0.34 -5.50 -13.11
C VAL A 37 -0.22 -4.65 -11.97
N THR A 38 -1.44 -4.92 -11.53
CA THR A 38 -2.04 -4.23 -10.37
C THR A 38 -1.31 -4.57 -9.08
N LEU A 39 -0.92 -5.84 -8.87
CA LEU A 39 -0.13 -6.24 -7.70
C LEU A 39 1.27 -5.61 -7.70
N LEU A 40 1.93 -5.51 -8.86
CA LEU A 40 3.20 -4.80 -9.00
C LEU A 40 3.05 -3.31 -8.71
N PHE A 41 1.98 -2.67 -9.19
CA PHE A 41 1.67 -1.29 -8.88
C PHE A 41 1.51 -1.05 -7.37
N LEU A 42 0.76 -1.92 -6.69
CA LEU A 42 0.63 -1.87 -5.23
C LEU A 42 1.98 -2.10 -4.52
N PHE A 43 2.82 -3.00 -5.04
CA PHE A 43 4.16 -3.25 -4.50
C PHE A 43 5.03 -1.99 -4.54
N PHE A 44 5.08 -1.31 -5.69
CA PHE A 44 5.81 -0.04 -5.81
C PHE A 44 5.26 1.02 -4.86
N GLY A 45 3.94 1.11 -4.70
CA GLY A 45 3.31 1.99 -3.70
C GLY A 45 3.78 1.70 -2.28
N ALA A 46 3.82 0.44 -1.87
CA ALA A 46 4.28 0.05 -0.55
C ALA A 46 5.74 0.41 -0.30
N VAL A 47 6.61 0.23 -1.31
CA VAL A 47 8.03 0.62 -1.25
C VAL A 47 8.19 2.13 -1.15
N ILE A 48 7.43 2.91 -1.94
CA ILE A 48 7.44 4.39 -1.87
C ILE A 48 7.06 4.86 -0.46
N PHE A 49 5.97 4.34 0.10
CA PHE A 49 5.56 4.70 1.47
C PHE A 49 6.55 4.22 2.53
N GLY A 50 7.27 3.12 2.28
CA GLY A 50 8.40 2.69 3.11
C GLY A 50 9.53 3.72 3.14
N HIS A 51 9.93 4.25 1.98
CA HIS A 51 10.93 5.30 1.89
C HIS A 51 10.46 6.62 2.54
N ILE A 52 9.19 7.00 2.34
CA ILE A 52 8.60 8.17 2.99
C ILE A 52 8.68 8.04 4.51
N THR A 53 8.27 6.89 5.04
CA THR A 53 8.30 6.60 6.48
C THR A 53 9.74 6.65 7.02
N ALA A 54 10.70 6.04 6.33
CA ALA A 54 12.12 6.08 6.71
C ALA A 54 12.67 7.51 6.70
N LYS A 55 12.25 8.36 5.76
CA LYS A 55 12.68 9.76 5.69
C LYS A 55 12.09 10.62 6.82
N ILE A 56 10.85 10.34 7.24
CA ILE A 56 10.17 11.10 8.29
C ILE A 56 10.70 10.71 9.68
N PHE A 57 10.89 9.42 9.94
CA PHE A 57 11.23 8.91 11.28
C PHE A 57 12.71 8.53 11.46
N GLY A 58 13.50 8.55 10.38
CA GLY A 58 14.92 8.21 10.33
C GLY A 58 15.16 6.77 9.86
N GLU A 59 16.21 6.53 9.07
CA GLU A 59 16.43 5.24 8.39
C GLU A 59 16.64 4.05 9.34
N LYS A 60 17.03 4.31 10.59
CA LYS A 60 17.27 3.27 11.62
C LYS A 60 16.10 3.11 12.60
N CYS A 61 14.96 3.78 12.34
CA CYS A 61 13.85 3.80 13.29
C CYS A 61 13.05 2.49 13.37
N LEU A 62 13.09 1.67 12.31
CA LEU A 62 12.41 0.39 12.21
C LEU A 62 13.38 -0.66 11.68
N ASN A 63 13.38 -1.82 12.31
CA ASN A 63 14.05 -2.98 11.72
C ASN A 63 13.18 -3.60 10.60
N GLN A 64 13.79 -4.46 9.79
CA GLN A 64 13.12 -5.09 8.65
C GLN A 64 11.84 -5.83 9.06
N LYS A 65 11.85 -6.56 10.18
CA LYS A 65 10.67 -7.30 10.68
C LYS A 65 9.52 -6.36 11.03
N GLN A 66 9.81 -5.26 11.73
CA GLN A 66 8.84 -4.24 12.07
C GLN A 66 8.29 -3.58 10.81
N TRP A 67 9.14 -3.28 9.81
CA TRP A 67 8.68 -2.70 8.55
C TRP A 67 7.72 -3.62 7.79
N PHE A 68 7.97 -4.93 7.79
CA PHE A 68 7.04 -5.90 7.20
C PHE A 68 5.69 -5.94 7.93
N SER A 69 5.68 -5.85 9.26
CA SER A 69 4.45 -5.94 10.05
C SER A 69 3.65 -4.65 10.09
N CYS A 70 4.28 -3.51 10.36
CA CYS A 70 3.61 -2.22 10.49
C CYS A 70 3.62 -1.39 9.20
N GLY A 71 4.37 -1.79 8.17
CA GLY A 71 4.41 -1.11 6.89
C GLY A 71 3.70 -1.90 5.80
N LEU A 72 4.32 -3.01 5.37
CA LEU A 72 3.86 -3.77 4.20
C LEU A 72 2.47 -4.38 4.40
N LEU A 73 2.25 -5.07 5.51
CA LEU A 73 0.98 -5.75 5.79
C LEU A 73 -0.22 -4.80 5.84
N PRO A 74 -0.24 -3.71 6.64
CA PRO A 74 -1.38 -2.80 6.69
C PRO A 74 -1.61 -2.08 5.36
N PHE A 75 -0.54 -1.74 4.62
CA PHE A 75 -0.67 -1.16 3.28
C PHE A 75 -1.48 -2.09 2.36
N TYR A 76 -1.10 -3.36 2.27
CA TYR A 76 -1.74 -4.30 1.36
C TYR A 76 -3.16 -4.67 1.77
N LEU A 77 -3.40 -4.90 3.06
CA LEU A 77 -4.74 -5.21 3.55
C LEU A 77 -5.73 -4.10 3.19
N VAL A 78 -5.35 -2.84 3.44
CA VAL A 78 -6.20 -1.69 3.15
C VAL A 78 -6.31 -1.47 1.65
N ALA A 79 -5.20 -1.56 0.89
CA ALA A 79 -5.21 -1.37 -0.55
C ALA A 79 -6.11 -2.37 -1.27
N ILE A 80 -6.05 -3.66 -0.90
CA ILE A 80 -6.88 -4.70 -1.51
C ILE A 80 -8.36 -4.46 -1.19
N ILE A 81 -8.70 -4.14 0.07
CA ILE A 81 -10.08 -3.84 0.45
C ILE A 81 -10.60 -2.65 -0.35
N VAL A 82 -9.88 -1.53 -0.36
CA VAL A 82 -10.28 -0.31 -1.08
C VAL A 82 -10.41 -0.59 -2.58
N TRP A 83 -9.48 -1.36 -3.16
CA TRP A 83 -9.55 -1.75 -4.56
C TRP A 83 -10.81 -2.58 -4.86
N ILE A 84 -11.11 -3.60 -4.06
CA ILE A 84 -12.31 -4.42 -4.23
C ILE A 84 -13.58 -3.55 -4.09
N LEU A 85 -13.65 -2.68 -3.08
CA LEU A 85 -14.78 -1.78 -2.90
C LEU A 85 -14.96 -0.86 -4.11
N LYS A 86 -13.85 -0.33 -4.65
CA LYS A 86 -13.87 0.54 -5.83
C LYS A 86 -14.29 -0.21 -7.10
N TYR A 87 -13.78 -1.41 -7.30
CA TYR A 87 -14.16 -2.28 -8.42
C TYR A 87 -15.66 -2.60 -8.41
N ASN A 88 -16.25 -2.75 -7.23
CA ASN A 88 -17.69 -2.99 -7.05
C ASN A 88 -18.54 -1.71 -7.00
N ASN A 89 -17.96 -0.53 -7.26
CA ASN A 89 -18.65 0.77 -7.21
C ASN A 89 -19.33 1.10 -5.86
N ILE A 90 -18.78 0.60 -4.74
CA ILE A 90 -19.28 0.93 -3.39
C ILE A 90 -18.74 2.29 -2.93
N ILE A 91 -17.52 2.63 -3.37
CA ILE A 91 -16.82 3.90 -3.14
C ILE A 91 -16.21 4.42 -4.45
#